data_AF-A0A952PUZ4-F1
#
_entry.id   AF-A0A952PUZ4-F1
#
_cell.length_a   1.000
_cell.length_b   1.000
_cell.length_c   1.000
_cell.angle_alpha   90.00
_cell.angle_beta   90.00
_cell.angle_gamma   90.00
#
_symmetry.space_group_name_H-M   'P 1'
#
loop_
_entity.id
_entity.type
_entity.pdbx_description
1 polymer ?
#
loop_
_entity_poly.entity_id
_entity_poly.type
_entity_poly.pdbx_seq_one_letter_code
_entity_poly.pdbx_strand_id
1 'polypeptide(L)'
;MTSAREVEVTCPCCGAAFNAPELMSTNTFGGRTTDLHARAVGFDPIVFMVGTCPQCGYTDYSHNLIKGDIILTDDLKRRVFDELTPHLPVEQRINPALCYEFLAKIAQWRGTDPLKIGDLYLRAAWCCQDYGQQQGEHSNRLAAIAYYKRWLDHTPLRDEEYFVITYLVGELYRRVGNADSAREWFDRVLDGVGAEAGEKLQRIAELARQQRDDPKEML
;
A
#
# COMPACT_ATOMS: atom_id res chain seq x y z
N MET A 1 20.58 6.98 6.91
CA MET A 1 19.76 7.92 6.12
C MET A 1 19.36 7.20 4.84
N THR A 2 18.12 7.36 4.39
CA THR A 2 17.65 6.72 3.15
C THR A 2 18.37 7.28 1.94
N SER A 3 18.85 6.42 1.04
CA SER A 3 19.48 6.81 -0.22
C SER A 3 18.96 5.95 -1.38
N ALA A 4 18.85 6.58 -2.55
CA ALA A 4 18.44 5.95 -3.80
C ALA A 4 19.27 6.50 -4.97
N ARG A 5 19.32 5.76 -6.08
CA ARG A 5 19.86 6.22 -7.35
C ARG A 5 18.83 6.04 -8.47
N GLU A 6 19.05 6.70 -9.60
CA GLU A 6 18.25 6.48 -10.80
C GLU A 6 18.94 5.45 -11.72
N VAL A 7 18.15 4.53 -12.27
CA VAL A 7 18.59 3.53 -13.24
C VAL A 7 17.72 3.67 -14.48
N GLU A 8 18.35 3.89 -15.63
CA GLU A 8 17.65 3.91 -16.92
C GLU A 8 17.13 2.51 -17.25
N VAL A 9 15.84 2.42 -17.57
CA VAL A 9 15.13 1.19 -17.92
C VAL A 9 14.26 1.42 -19.16
N THR A 10 13.96 0.34 -19.87
CA THR A 10 13.04 0.36 -21.02
C THR A 10 11.65 -0.09 -20.57
N CYS A 11 10.63 0.73 -20.82
CA CYS A 11 9.26 0.40 -20.47
C CYS A 11 8.76 -0.83 -21.25
N PRO A 12 8.32 -1.92 -20.59
CA PRO A 12 7.84 -3.12 -21.28
C PRO A 12 6.47 -2.92 -21.95
N CYS A 13 5.78 -1.82 -21.67
CA CYS A 13 4.49 -1.48 -22.26
C CYS A 13 4.63 -0.70 -23.58
N CYS A 14 5.38 0.40 -23.56
CA CYS A 14 5.46 1.33 -24.69
C CYS A 14 6.86 1.46 -25.33
N GLY A 15 7.88 0.81 -24.76
CA GLY A 15 9.26 0.85 -25.26
C GLY A 15 10.05 2.12 -24.94
N ALA A 16 9.45 3.10 -24.26
CA ALA A 16 10.12 4.33 -23.87
C ALA A 16 11.21 4.08 -22.80
N ALA A 17 12.36 4.76 -22.92
CA ALA A 17 13.34 4.81 -21.86
C ALA A 17 12.90 5.77 -20.75
N PHE A 18 13.11 5.40 -19.48
CA PHE A 18 12.88 6.27 -18.33
C PHE A 18 13.74 5.85 -17.13
N ASN A 19 13.86 6.72 -16.13
CA ASN A 19 14.60 6.45 -14.91
C ASN A 19 13.70 5.82 -13.84
N ALA A 20 14.02 4.60 -13.42
CA ALA A 20 13.43 3.95 -12.26
C ALA A 20 14.29 4.19 -11.00
N PRO A 21 13.69 4.41 -9.81
CA PRO A 21 14.46 4.59 -8.59
C PRO A 21 14.95 3.25 -8.03
N GLU A 22 16.23 3.13 -7.72
CA GLU A 22 16.80 1.99 -7.01
C GLU A 22 17.14 2.40 -5.57
N LEU A 23 16.42 1.81 -4.61
CA LEU A 23 16.70 2.01 -3.19
C LEU A 23 18.04 1.35 -2.83
N MET A 24 19.00 2.15 -2.38
CA MET A 24 20.36 1.68 -2.05
C MET A 24 20.48 1.35 -0.56
N SER A 25 19.94 2.21 0.30
CA SER A 25 19.96 1.99 1.75
C SER A 25 18.78 2.69 2.42
N THR A 26 18.31 2.15 3.54
CA THR A 26 17.26 2.75 4.36
C THR A 26 17.39 2.32 5.82
N ASN A 27 16.52 2.82 6.69
CA ASN A 27 16.39 2.44 8.09
C ASN A 27 14.90 2.45 8.50
N THR A 28 14.58 1.97 9.71
CA THR A 28 13.23 1.97 10.28
C THR A 28 13.15 2.77 11.59
N PHE A 29 14.07 3.73 11.77
CA PHE A 29 14.22 4.45 13.03
C PHE A 29 13.26 5.65 13.16
N GLY A 30 12.39 5.89 12.18
CA GLY A 30 11.43 7.00 12.16
C GLY A 30 10.15 6.75 12.95
N GLY A 31 10.10 5.66 13.71
CA GLY A 31 8.91 5.21 14.42
C GLY A 31 7.93 4.47 13.50
N ARG A 32 6.78 4.10 14.08
CA ARG A 32 5.73 3.38 13.37
C ARG A 32 4.39 4.03 13.64
N THR A 33 3.58 4.24 12.61
CA THR A 33 2.20 4.72 12.78
C THR A 33 1.28 3.55 13.19
N THR A 34 0.10 3.88 13.72
CA THR A 34 -0.88 2.89 14.17
C THR A 34 -1.46 2.04 13.06
N ASP A 35 -1.47 2.52 11.81
CA ASP A 35 -1.76 1.72 10.61
C ASP A 35 -0.53 0.95 10.09
N LEU A 36 0.44 0.72 10.96
CA LEU A 36 1.59 -0.17 10.79
C LEU A 36 2.67 0.31 9.79
N HIS A 37 2.63 1.58 9.36
CA HIS A 37 3.68 2.17 8.52
C HIS A 37 4.97 2.37 9.30
N ALA A 38 6.00 1.57 9.01
CA ALA A 38 7.33 1.77 9.59
C ALA A 38 8.09 2.83 8.80
N ARG A 39 8.44 3.95 9.46
CA ARG A 39 9.08 5.10 8.81
C ARG A 39 10.59 5.07 8.99
N ALA A 40 11.29 5.65 8.03
CA ALA A 40 12.71 5.93 8.14
C ALA A 40 12.95 7.31 8.77
N VAL A 41 14.10 7.50 9.44
CA VAL A 41 14.63 8.85 9.67
C VAL A 41 15.17 9.38 8.34
N GLY A 42 14.64 10.52 7.91
CA GLY A 42 14.91 11.14 6.61
C GLY A 42 13.78 10.87 5.62
N PHE A 43 14.13 10.59 4.36
CA PHE A 43 13.14 10.25 3.33
C PHE A 43 12.54 8.87 3.58
N ASP A 44 11.23 8.77 3.44
CA ASP A 44 10.53 7.50 3.50
C ASP A 44 10.92 6.63 2.29
N PRO A 45 11.41 5.39 2.48
CA PRO A 45 11.85 4.54 1.37
C PRO A 45 10.72 4.16 0.41
N ILE A 46 9.46 4.26 0.84
CA ILE A 46 8.28 3.85 0.08
C ILE A 46 8.21 4.52 -1.31
N VAL A 47 8.70 5.76 -1.42
CA VAL A 47 8.68 6.54 -2.68
C VAL A 47 9.66 6.01 -3.73
N PHE A 48 10.61 5.16 -3.34
CA PHE A 48 11.63 4.57 -4.22
C PHE A 48 11.36 3.10 -4.57
N MET A 49 10.32 2.49 -4.01
CA MET A 49 10.04 1.05 -4.19
C MET A 49 9.31 0.74 -5.51
N VAL A 50 8.71 1.75 -6.13
CA VAL A 50 7.86 1.64 -7.32
C VAL A 50 8.30 2.66 -8.37
N GLY A 51 8.35 2.24 -9.64
CA GLY A 51 8.64 3.11 -10.77
C GLY A 51 7.48 3.13 -11.76
N THR A 52 7.19 4.30 -12.32
CA THR A 52 6.13 4.50 -13.32
C THR A 52 6.70 5.11 -14.58
N CYS A 53 6.38 4.53 -15.73
CA CYS A 53 6.76 5.09 -17.02
C CYS A 53 6.00 6.40 -17.26
N PRO A 54 6.69 7.54 -17.47
CA PRO A 54 6.05 8.84 -17.67
C PRO A 54 5.32 8.99 -19.00
N GLN A 55 5.51 8.05 -19.95
CA GLN A 55 4.86 8.09 -21.26
C GLN A 55 3.49 7.39 -21.27
N CYS A 56 3.36 6.25 -20.57
CA CYS A 56 2.14 5.42 -20.62
C CYS A 56 1.54 5.08 -19.25
N GLY A 57 2.25 5.34 -18.15
CA GLY A 57 1.76 5.04 -16.82
C GLY A 57 1.88 3.57 -16.44
N TYR A 58 2.57 2.74 -17.23
CA TYR A 58 2.93 1.40 -16.77
C TYR A 58 3.78 1.50 -15.51
N THR A 59 3.38 0.76 -14.48
CA THR A 59 4.03 0.78 -13.18
C THR A 59 4.35 -0.64 -12.73
N ASP A 60 5.54 -0.81 -12.15
CA ASP A 60 5.92 -2.04 -11.44
C ASP A 60 6.83 -1.69 -10.26
N TYR A 61 7.16 -2.67 -9.42
CA TYR A 61 8.21 -2.49 -8.43
C TYR A 61 9.53 -2.17 -9.12
N SER A 62 10.31 -1.25 -8.58
CA SER A 62 11.53 -0.77 -9.23
C SER A 62 12.52 -1.88 -9.53
N HIS A 63 12.67 -2.85 -8.62
CA HIS A 63 13.55 -4.01 -8.83
C HIS A 63 13.12 -4.88 -10.03
N ASN A 64 11.82 -4.97 -10.32
CA ASN A 64 11.32 -5.69 -11.50
C ASN A 64 11.65 -4.93 -12.79
N LEU A 65 11.46 -3.60 -12.78
CA LEU A 65 11.79 -2.74 -13.92
C LEU A 65 13.28 -2.81 -14.26
N ILE A 66 14.14 -2.74 -13.24
CA ILE A 66 15.60 -2.79 -13.39
C ILE A 66 16.05 -4.17 -13.89
N LYS A 67 15.43 -5.24 -13.40
CA LYS A 67 15.70 -6.59 -13.88
C LYS A 67 15.32 -6.77 -15.36
N GLY A 68 14.25 -6.10 -15.81
CA GLY A 68 13.86 -6.06 -17.23
C GLY A 68 13.14 -7.30 -17.76
N ASP A 69 12.98 -8.35 -16.95
CA ASP A 69 12.35 -9.63 -17.36
C ASP A 69 10.81 -9.58 -17.28
N ILE A 70 10.20 -8.53 -17.82
CA ILE A 70 8.75 -8.29 -17.76
C ILE A 70 8.13 -8.50 -19.15
N ILE A 71 7.21 -9.45 -19.24
CA ILE A 71 6.42 -9.71 -20.45
C ILE A 71 4.97 -9.34 -20.17
N LEU A 72 4.41 -8.42 -20.96
CA LEU A 72 3.03 -7.97 -20.84
C LEU A 72 2.18 -8.56 -21.96
N THR A 73 0.95 -8.96 -21.62
CA THR A 73 -0.07 -9.31 -22.62
C THR A 73 -0.56 -8.05 -23.34
N ASP A 74 -1.06 -8.22 -24.56
CA ASP A 74 -1.61 -7.09 -25.32
C ASP A 74 -2.84 -6.47 -24.64
N ASP A 75 -3.65 -7.27 -23.94
CA ASP A 75 -4.78 -6.75 -23.15
C ASP A 75 -4.29 -5.82 -22.03
N LEU A 76 -3.23 -6.21 -21.31
CA LEU A 76 -2.69 -5.38 -20.24
C LEU A 76 -2.09 -4.08 -20.79
N LYS A 77 -1.36 -4.15 -21.91
CA LYS A 77 -0.85 -2.94 -22.58
C LYS A 77 -2.00 -2.00 -22.97
N ARG A 78 -3.05 -2.54 -23.58
CA ARG A 78 -4.25 -1.78 -23.96
C ARG A 78 -4.88 -1.09 -22.74
N ARG A 79 -5.07 -1.81 -21.63
CA ARG A 79 -5.61 -1.21 -20.38
C ARG A 79 -4.73 -0.11 -19.81
N VAL A 80 -3.40 -0.24 -19.90
CA VAL A 80 -2.49 0.83 -19.47
C VAL A 80 -2.73 2.11 -20.30
N PHE A 81 -2.84 1.98 -21.61
CA PHE A 81 -3.12 3.11 -22.50
C PHE A 81 -4.51 3.71 -22.30
N ASP A 82 -5.53 2.86 -22.13
CA ASP A 82 -6.92 3.31 -22.02
C ASP A 82 -7.24 3.87 -20.62
N GLU A 83 -6.66 3.29 -19.56
CA GLU A 83 -7.10 3.54 -18.18
C GLU A 83 -6.05 4.22 -17.26
N LEU A 84 -4.75 4.24 -17.62
CA LEU A 84 -3.70 4.92 -16.82
C LEU A 84 -3.13 6.14 -17.51
N THR A 85 -2.79 6.03 -18.80
CA THR A 85 -2.18 7.12 -19.57
C THR A 85 -2.97 8.44 -19.48
N PRO A 86 -4.32 8.46 -19.53
CA PRO A 86 -5.09 9.70 -19.40
C PRO A 86 -4.96 10.42 -18.05
N HIS A 87 -4.48 9.73 -17.02
CA HIS A 87 -4.30 10.28 -15.67
C HIS A 87 -2.86 10.72 -15.38
N LEU A 88 -1.95 10.61 -16.35
CA LEU A 88 -0.59 11.10 -16.19
C LEU A 88 -0.55 12.63 -16.09
N PRO A 89 0.27 13.19 -15.19
CA PRO A 89 0.45 14.63 -15.09
C PRO A 89 1.23 15.18 -16.30
N VAL A 90 0.86 16.38 -16.75
CA VAL A 90 1.51 17.08 -17.88
C VAL A 90 3.00 17.32 -17.62
N GLU A 91 3.37 17.62 -16.38
CA GLU A 91 4.76 17.91 -15.96
C GLU A 91 5.64 16.65 -15.86
N GLN A 92 5.10 15.45 -16.16
CA GLN A 92 5.77 14.14 -16.09
C GLN A 92 6.38 13.76 -14.73
N ARG A 93 6.30 14.63 -13.71
CA ARG A 93 6.61 14.29 -12.32
C ARG A 93 5.40 13.60 -11.69
N ILE A 94 5.49 12.28 -11.59
CA ILE A 94 4.41 11.45 -11.05
C ILE A 94 4.51 11.43 -9.53
N ASN A 95 3.41 11.75 -8.85
CA ASN A 95 3.34 11.65 -7.40
C ASN A 95 3.44 10.17 -6.96
N PRO A 96 4.22 9.84 -5.91
CA PRO A 96 4.32 8.47 -5.38
C PRO A 96 2.98 7.78 -5.09
N ALA A 97 1.96 8.51 -4.61
CA ALA A 97 0.63 7.96 -4.38
C ALA A 97 0.00 7.42 -5.68
N LEU A 98 0.09 8.20 -6.77
CA LEU A 98 -0.42 7.81 -8.08
C LEU A 98 0.34 6.60 -8.64
N CYS A 99 1.65 6.49 -8.39
CA CYS A 99 2.41 5.28 -8.73
C CYS A 99 1.81 4.04 -8.05
N TYR A 100 1.52 4.10 -6.74
CA TYR A 100 0.91 2.97 -6.05
C TYR A 100 -0.52 2.67 -6.53
N GLU A 101 -1.32 3.69 -6.85
CA GLU A 101 -2.65 3.52 -7.44
C GLU A 101 -2.59 2.82 -8.81
N PHE A 102 -1.64 3.20 -9.66
CA PHE A 102 -1.42 2.55 -10.95
C PHE A 102 -0.96 1.10 -10.78
N LEU A 103 -0.03 0.84 -9.85
CA LEU A 103 0.40 -0.51 -9.53
C LEU A 103 -0.76 -1.36 -8.99
N ALA A 104 -1.64 -0.79 -8.17
CA ALA A 104 -2.82 -1.45 -7.65
C ALA A 104 -3.80 -1.83 -8.78
N LYS A 105 -4.04 -0.93 -9.75
CA LYS A 105 -4.86 -1.21 -10.94
C LYS A 105 -4.26 -2.32 -11.79
N ILE A 106 -2.95 -2.29 -12.05
CA ILE A 106 -2.25 -3.34 -12.80
C ILE A 106 -2.34 -4.68 -12.07
N ALA A 107 -2.18 -4.69 -10.73
CA ALA A 107 -2.33 -5.88 -9.92
C ALA A 107 -3.75 -6.47 -9.99
N GLN A 108 -4.79 -5.62 -10.03
CA GLN A 108 -6.17 -6.04 -10.22
C GLN A 108 -6.39 -6.71 -11.58
N TRP A 109 -5.91 -6.11 -12.67
CA TRP A 109 -6.05 -6.68 -14.01
C TRP A 109 -5.33 -8.01 -14.17
N ARG A 110 -4.24 -8.20 -13.41
CA ARG A 110 -3.49 -9.48 -13.34
C ARG A 110 -4.18 -10.54 -12.44
N GLY A 111 -5.29 -10.21 -11.78
CA GLY A 111 -5.95 -11.12 -10.85
C GLY A 111 -5.13 -11.42 -9.60
N THR A 112 -4.31 -10.46 -9.17
CA THR A 112 -3.47 -10.61 -7.97
C THR A 112 -4.34 -10.79 -6.72
N ASP A 113 -3.78 -11.49 -5.73
CA ASP A 113 -4.42 -11.66 -4.42
C ASP A 113 -4.91 -10.32 -3.83
N PRO A 114 -6.17 -10.25 -3.32
CA PRO A 114 -6.74 -9.03 -2.75
C PRO A 114 -5.90 -8.41 -1.63
N LEU A 115 -5.20 -9.21 -0.81
CA LEU A 115 -4.32 -8.69 0.25
C LEU A 115 -3.25 -7.77 -0.33
N LYS A 116 -2.57 -8.23 -1.39
CA LYS A 116 -1.51 -7.46 -2.06
C LYS A 116 -2.06 -6.18 -2.70
N ILE A 117 -3.28 -6.21 -3.23
CA ILE A 117 -3.92 -5.02 -3.79
C ILE A 117 -4.28 -4.03 -2.68
N GLY A 118 -4.78 -4.52 -1.54
CA GLY A 118 -5.04 -3.71 -0.35
C GLY A 118 -3.78 -3.00 0.17
N ASP A 119 -2.66 -3.72 0.24
CA ASP A 119 -1.36 -3.17 0.63
C ASP A 119 -0.90 -2.03 -0.30
N LEU A 120 -1.12 -2.16 -1.61
CA LEU A 120 -0.77 -1.11 -2.57
C LEU A 120 -1.60 0.15 -2.34
N TYR A 121 -2.90 0.03 -2.09
CA TYR A 121 -3.73 1.18 -1.76
C TYR A 121 -3.40 1.78 -0.40
N LEU A 122 -3.04 0.98 0.59
CA LEU A 122 -2.59 1.48 1.89
C LEU A 122 -1.29 2.30 1.74
N ARG A 123 -0.34 1.81 0.94
CA ARG A 123 0.88 2.54 0.58
C ARG A 123 0.60 3.83 -0.19
N ALA A 124 -0.39 3.84 -1.09
CA ALA A 124 -0.85 5.06 -1.74
C ALA A 124 -1.39 6.08 -0.73
N ALA A 125 -2.15 5.64 0.27
CA ALA A 125 -2.65 6.51 1.34
C ALA A 125 -1.53 7.12 2.18
N TRP A 126 -0.50 6.35 2.55
CA TRP A 126 0.68 6.86 3.26
C TRP A 126 1.41 7.93 2.45
N CYS A 127 1.59 7.69 1.14
CA CYS A 127 2.13 8.69 0.25
C CYS A 127 1.26 9.96 0.22
N CYS A 128 -0.06 9.85 0.09
CA CYS A 128 -0.95 11.02 0.11
C CYS A 128 -0.80 11.85 1.39
N GLN A 129 -0.67 11.19 2.55
CA GLN A 129 -0.50 11.85 3.85
C GLN A 129 0.75 12.74 3.86
N ASP A 130 1.88 12.23 3.35
CA ASP A 130 3.16 12.96 3.29
C ASP A 130 3.13 14.18 2.36
N TYR A 131 2.21 14.20 1.38
CA TYR A 131 2.00 15.32 0.46
C TYR A 131 0.75 16.16 0.78
N GLY A 132 0.08 15.94 1.92
CA GLY A 132 -1.11 16.71 2.33
C GLY A 132 -2.35 16.49 1.47
N GLN A 133 -2.44 15.37 0.75
CA GLN A 133 -3.52 15.06 -0.19
C GLN A 133 -4.70 14.36 0.49
N GLN A 134 -5.47 15.09 1.30
CA GLN A 134 -6.54 14.52 2.14
C GLN A 134 -7.57 13.67 1.39
N GLN A 135 -8.06 14.14 0.24
CA GLN A 135 -9.06 13.40 -0.53
C GLN A 135 -8.50 12.08 -1.11
N GLY A 136 -7.24 12.12 -1.56
CA GLY A 136 -6.53 10.93 -2.06
C GLY A 136 -6.28 9.94 -0.95
N GLU A 137 -5.82 10.40 0.21
CA GLU A 137 -5.64 9.58 1.41
C GLU A 137 -6.93 8.86 1.79
N HIS A 138 -8.03 9.60 1.93
CA HIS A 138 -9.33 9.03 2.29
C HIS A 138 -9.80 7.97 1.28
N SER A 139 -9.71 8.27 -0.02
CA SER A 139 -10.14 7.36 -1.09
C SER A 139 -9.29 6.08 -1.12
N ASN A 140 -7.97 6.20 -0.95
CA ASN A 140 -7.05 5.08 -0.93
C ASN A 140 -7.23 4.19 0.32
N ARG A 141 -7.52 4.76 1.49
CA ARG A 141 -7.86 3.97 2.69
C ARG A 141 -9.15 3.18 2.51
N LEU A 142 -10.18 3.77 1.91
CA LEU A 142 -11.43 3.06 1.59
C LEU A 142 -11.20 1.91 0.60
N ALA A 143 -10.35 2.12 -0.42
CA ALA A 143 -9.98 1.07 -1.35
C ALA A 143 -9.25 -0.08 -0.64
N ALA A 144 -8.27 0.23 0.22
CA ALA A 144 -7.56 -0.77 1.02
C ALA A 144 -8.51 -1.59 1.91
N ILE A 145 -9.44 -0.93 2.61
CA ILE A 145 -10.49 -1.58 3.40
C ILE A 145 -11.30 -2.57 2.55
N ALA A 146 -11.74 -2.18 1.36
CA ALA A 146 -12.55 -3.04 0.50
C ALA A 146 -11.80 -4.32 0.08
N TYR A 147 -10.52 -4.19 -0.27
CA TYR A 147 -9.68 -5.33 -0.66
C TYR A 147 -9.32 -6.23 0.52
N TYR A 148 -8.98 -5.66 1.68
CA TYR A 148 -8.73 -6.43 2.89
C TYR A 148 -9.97 -7.21 3.36
N LYS A 149 -11.15 -6.59 3.33
CA LYS A 149 -12.41 -7.30 3.63
C LYS A 149 -12.63 -8.47 2.68
N ARG A 150 -12.44 -8.25 1.37
CA ARG A 150 -12.55 -9.32 0.37
C ARG A 150 -11.58 -10.47 0.65
N TRP A 151 -10.35 -10.16 1.04
CA TRP A 151 -9.38 -11.18 1.44
C TRP A 151 -9.86 -11.95 2.68
N LEU A 152 -10.23 -11.24 3.76
CA LEU A 152 -10.72 -11.84 5.01
C LEU A 152 -11.94 -12.75 4.82
N ASP A 153 -12.86 -12.40 3.90
CA ASP A 153 -14.04 -13.20 3.58
C ASP A 153 -13.70 -14.56 2.94
N HIS A 154 -12.51 -14.68 2.32
CA HIS A 154 -12.05 -15.87 1.62
C HIS A 154 -10.85 -16.54 2.31
N THR A 155 -10.39 -16.03 3.46
CA THR A 155 -9.27 -16.59 4.24
C THR A 155 -9.81 -17.57 5.29
N PRO A 156 -9.59 -18.89 5.13
CA PRO A 156 -10.14 -19.89 6.04
C PRO A 156 -9.37 -20.02 7.37
N LEU A 157 -8.09 -19.65 7.38
CA LEU A 157 -7.22 -19.75 8.55
C LEU A 157 -7.18 -18.41 9.30
N ARG A 158 -7.49 -18.44 10.59
CA ARG A 158 -7.38 -17.27 11.48
C ARG A 158 -6.01 -17.25 12.17
N ASP A 159 -4.97 -17.07 11.38
CA ASP A 159 -3.59 -16.99 11.84
C ASP A 159 -3.15 -15.53 12.12
N GLU A 160 -1.85 -15.31 12.29
CA GLU A 160 -1.27 -13.98 12.55
C GLU A 160 -1.68 -12.95 11.49
N GLU A 161 -1.61 -13.31 10.21
CA GLU A 161 -1.93 -12.40 9.10
C GLU A 161 -3.41 -12.03 9.13
N TYR A 162 -4.31 -13.00 9.37
CA TYR A 162 -5.73 -12.74 9.52
C TYR A 162 -6.03 -11.65 10.56
N PHE A 163 -5.44 -11.74 11.75
CA PHE A 163 -5.69 -10.79 12.83
C PHE A 163 -5.01 -9.43 12.59
N VAL A 164 -3.82 -9.41 11.98
CA VAL A 164 -3.17 -8.16 11.56
C VAL A 164 -4.03 -7.39 10.57
N ILE A 165 -4.58 -8.08 9.56
CA ILE A 165 -5.44 -7.45 8.56
C ILE A 165 -6.79 -7.03 9.17
N THR A 166 -7.36 -7.84 10.06
CA THR A 166 -8.59 -7.46 10.81
C THR A 166 -8.37 -6.18 11.61
N TYR A 167 -7.23 -6.05 12.30
CA TYR A 167 -6.83 -4.83 13.01
C TYR A 167 -6.68 -3.65 12.05
N LEU A 168 -5.97 -3.84 10.92
CA LEU A 168 -5.79 -2.78 9.92
C LEU A 168 -7.12 -2.28 9.38
N VAL A 169 -8.09 -3.15 9.11
CA VAL A 169 -9.43 -2.69 8.68
C VAL A 169 -10.05 -1.75 9.71
N GLY A 170 -9.98 -2.07 11.00
CA GLY A 170 -10.48 -1.21 12.07
C GLY A 170 -9.74 0.14 12.14
N GLU A 171 -8.42 0.11 12.10
CA GLU A 171 -7.60 1.34 12.13
C GLU A 171 -7.84 2.22 10.90
N LEU A 172 -8.04 1.63 9.72
CA LEU A 172 -8.35 2.38 8.52
C LEU A 172 -9.75 3.01 8.59
N TYR A 173 -10.77 2.29 9.11
CA TYR A 173 -12.08 2.88 9.35
C TYR A 173 -12.01 4.07 10.31
N ARG A 174 -11.19 3.96 11.37
CA ARG A 174 -10.95 5.07 12.31
C ARG A 174 -10.37 6.28 11.60
N ARG A 175 -9.33 6.07 10.78
CA ARG A 175 -8.64 7.15 10.04
C ARG A 175 -9.50 7.82 8.98
N VAL A 176 -10.51 7.14 8.43
CA VAL A 176 -11.52 7.77 7.54
C VAL A 176 -12.73 8.33 8.31
N GLY A 177 -12.69 8.35 9.63
CA GLY A 177 -13.73 8.95 10.49
C GLY A 177 -14.96 8.07 10.74
N ASN A 178 -14.94 6.80 10.36
CA ASN A 178 -16.01 5.85 10.64
C ASN A 178 -15.73 5.08 11.94
N ALA A 179 -16.03 5.73 13.07
CA ALA A 179 -15.75 5.21 14.41
C ALA A 179 -16.55 3.94 14.74
N ASP A 180 -17.79 3.83 14.26
CA ASP A 180 -18.65 2.68 14.56
C ASP A 180 -18.11 1.41 13.90
N SER A 181 -17.80 1.47 12.60
CA SER A 181 -17.13 0.35 11.93
C SER A 181 -15.77 0.06 12.56
N ALA A 182 -14.98 1.07 12.90
CA ALA A 182 -13.68 0.85 13.55
C ALA A 182 -13.79 -0.01 14.82
N ARG A 183 -14.75 0.31 15.71
CA ARG A 183 -14.99 -0.47 16.94
C ARG A 183 -15.37 -1.91 16.65
N GLU A 184 -16.29 -2.14 15.71
CA GLU A 184 -16.69 -3.51 15.33
C GLU A 184 -15.49 -4.35 14.88
N TRP A 185 -14.56 -3.76 14.12
CA TRP A 185 -13.36 -4.46 13.65
C TRP A 185 -12.34 -4.69 14.76
N PHE A 186 -12.16 -3.75 15.69
CA PHE A 186 -11.33 -3.97 16.87
C PHE A 186 -11.89 -5.05 17.78
N ASP A 187 -13.21 -5.07 18.01
CA ASP A 187 -13.87 -6.10 18.82
C ASP A 187 -13.68 -7.50 18.21
N ARG A 188 -13.75 -7.63 16.87
CA ARG A 188 -13.43 -8.91 16.19
C ARG A 188 -12.02 -9.42 16.46
N VAL A 189 -11.03 -8.53 16.58
CA VAL A 189 -9.67 -8.92 16.97
C VAL A 189 -9.66 -9.41 18.41
N LEU A 190 -10.27 -8.65 19.32
CA LEU A 190 -10.30 -8.96 20.76
C LEU A 190 -11.04 -10.26 21.07
N ASP A 191 -12.13 -10.54 20.36
CA ASP A 191 -12.92 -11.76 20.53
C ASP A 191 -12.24 -12.98 19.89
N GLY A 192 -11.44 -12.77 18.84
CA GLY A 192 -10.80 -13.85 18.09
C GLY A 192 -9.40 -14.24 18.60
N VAL A 193 -8.65 -13.31 19.19
CA VAL A 193 -7.34 -13.61 19.77
C VAL A 193 -7.52 -14.20 21.17
N GLY A 194 -7.35 -15.51 21.29
CA GLY A 194 -7.45 -16.22 22.56
C GLY A 194 -6.34 -15.85 23.56
N ALA A 195 -6.59 -16.06 24.85
CA ALA A 195 -5.63 -15.74 25.93
C ALA A 195 -4.30 -16.50 25.83
N GLU A 196 -4.29 -17.68 25.20
CA GLU A 196 -3.10 -18.52 25.00
C GLU A 196 -2.39 -18.24 23.67
N ALA A 197 -2.85 -17.26 22.88
CA ALA A 197 -2.21 -16.90 21.63
C ALA A 197 -0.79 -16.36 21.86
N GLY A 198 0.10 -16.58 20.89
CA GLY A 198 1.49 -16.14 20.98
C GLY A 198 1.65 -14.62 21.11
N GLU A 199 2.82 -14.20 21.60
CA GLU A 199 3.16 -12.79 21.92
C GLU A 199 2.76 -11.80 20.82
N LYS A 200 3.00 -12.13 19.56
CA LYS A 200 2.66 -11.25 18.44
C LYS A 200 1.16 -11.02 18.29
N LEU A 201 0.35 -12.07 18.44
CA LEU A 201 -1.10 -11.96 18.39
C LEU A 201 -1.64 -11.18 19.59
N GLN A 202 -1.07 -11.40 20.78
CA GLN A 202 -1.41 -10.59 21.96
C GLN A 202 -1.11 -9.12 21.73
N ARG A 203 0.03 -8.80 21.11
CA ARG A 203 0.37 -7.42 20.75
C ARG A 203 -0.65 -6.81 19.79
N ILE A 204 -1.16 -7.55 18.81
CA ILE A 204 -2.22 -7.06 17.92
C ILE A 204 -3.53 -6.81 18.69
N ALA A 205 -3.89 -7.70 19.62
CA ALA A 205 -5.05 -7.49 20.49
C ALA A 205 -4.88 -6.27 21.41
N GLU A 206 -3.69 -6.03 21.95
CA GLU A 206 -3.37 -4.83 22.71
C GLU A 206 -3.51 -3.56 21.87
N LEU A 207 -3.00 -3.56 20.63
CA LEU A 207 -3.17 -2.45 19.70
C LEU A 207 -4.64 -2.21 19.37
N ALA A 208 -5.42 -3.27 19.12
CA ALA A 208 -6.86 -3.15 18.89
C ALA A 208 -7.58 -2.52 20.10
N ARG A 209 -7.25 -2.96 21.31
CA ARG A 209 -7.80 -2.38 22.56
C ARG A 209 -7.42 -0.91 22.70
N GLN A 210 -6.15 -0.56 22.50
CA GLN A 210 -5.67 0.82 22.54
C GLN A 210 -6.43 1.69 21.54
N GLN A 211 -6.50 1.29 20.27
CA GLN A 211 -7.12 2.10 19.22
C GLN A 211 -8.64 2.17 19.35
N ARG A 212 -9.27 1.22 20.05
CA ARG A 212 -10.70 1.28 20.38
C ARG A 212 -11.00 2.25 21.53
N ASP A 213 -10.18 2.22 22.58
CA ASP A 213 -10.49 2.87 23.86
C ASP A 213 -9.79 4.24 24.03
N ASP A 214 -8.55 4.39 23.56
CA ASP A 214 -7.73 5.61 23.62
C ASP A 214 -6.84 5.74 22.36
N PRO A 215 -7.41 6.15 21.21
CA PRO A 215 -6.71 6.16 19.93
C PRO A 215 -5.45 7.01 19.93
N LYS A 216 -4.37 6.43 19.39
CA LYS A 216 -3.10 7.11 19.10
C LYS A 216 -2.86 7.19 17.60
N GLU A 217 -1.88 7.99 17.21
CA GLU A 217 -1.42 8.08 15.82
C GLU A 217 -0.09 7.36 15.58
N MET A 218 0.69 7.14 16.64
CA MET A 218 2.00 6.49 16.63
C MET A 218 2.04 5.33 17.63
N LEU A 219 2.87 4.33 17.34
CA LEU A 219 3.16 3.16 18.16
C LEU A 219 4.42 3.32 19.01
#